data_AF-A0A2D5XDQ0-F1
#
_entry.id   AF-A0A2D5XDQ0-F1
#
_cell.length_a   1.000
_cell.length_b   1.000
_cell.length_c   1.000
_cell.angle_alpha   90.00
_cell.angle_beta   90.00
_cell.angle_gamma   90.00
#
_symmetry.space_group_name_H-M   'P 1'
#
loop_
_entity.id
_entity.type
_entity.pdbx_description
1 polymer ?
#
loop_
_entity_poly.entity_id
_entity_poly.type
_entity_poly.pdbx_seq_one_letter_code
_entity_poly.pdbx_strand_id
1 'polypeptide(L)'
;MSHYFGIIQKNLGMNINDMEKKGKIFLVEKSLATLKGGITSIKGLLDLIKHYNIKRVALDSLIFFEYLYPKYNNNVMEFRRQVLMFMHKMKKAGVTFMAVSERRITDLDRLEYTMMDFVFEGFIILSRIRKGNYFERVLTVSKMRGQDHSLDVYPVIIGKGGLEVLNEQVPFSLVEQEERKTRI
;
A
#
# COMPACT_ATOMS: atom_id res chain seq x y z
N MET A 1 -8.88 18.14 -6.27
CA MET A 1 -9.19 16.80 -6.82
C MET A 1 -8.89 16.78 -8.31
N SER A 2 -7.84 16.05 -8.70
CA SER A 2 -7.37 15.94 -10.09
C SER A 2 -8.41 15.30 -11.03
N HIS A 3 -8.45 15.72 -12.30
CA HIS A 3 -9.30 15.14 -13.36
C HIS A 3 -9.16 13.60 -13.45
N TYR A 4 -7.95 13.09 -13.23
CA TYR A 4 -7.66 11.64 -13.24
C TYR A 4 -8.36 10.89 -12.10
N PHE A 5 -8.47 11.46 -10.90
CA PHE A 5 -9.12 10.81 -9.77
C PHE A 5 -10.63 10.66 -9.99
N GLY A 6 -11.25 11.65 -10.67
CA GLY A 6 -12.65 11.58 -11.10
C GLY A 6 -12.92 10.43 -12.08
N ILE A 7 -11.99 10.19 -13.01
CA ILE A 7 -12.09 9.08 -13.97
C ILE A 7 -11.94 7.73 -13.26
N ILE A 8 -10.95 7.59 -12.37
CA ILE A 8 -10.68 6.35 -11.64
C ILE A 8 -11.87 5.95 -10.78
N GLN A 9 -12.41 6.87 -9.96
CA GLN A 9 -13.56 6.55 -9.10
C GLN A 9 -14.78 6.11 -9.94
N LYS A 10 -15.01 6.76 -11.09
CA LYS A 10 -16.12 6.42 -11.99
C LYS A 10 -15.93 5.02 -12.60
N ASN A 11 -14.74 4.72 -13.08
CA ASN A 11 -14.42 3.41 -13.67
C ASN A 11 -14.54 2.26 -12.66
N LEU A 12 -14.15 2.53 -11.40
CA LEU A 12 -14.28 1.58 -10.31
C LEU A 12 -15.71 1.53 -9.72
N GLY A 13 -16.62 2.40 -10.17
CA GLY A 13 -17.98 2.47 -9.64
C GLY A 13 -18.06 3.02 -8.20
N MET A 14 -17.04 3.75 -7.75
CA MET A 14 -16.97 4.35 -6.42
C MET A 14 -17.45 5.81 -6.46
N ASN A 15 -18.32 6.19 -5.53
CA ASN A 15 -18.80 7.57 -5.40
C ASN A 15 -18.07 8.29 -4.26
N ILE A 16 -16.77 8.56 -4.46
CA ILE A 16 -15.91 9.18 -3.44
C ILE A 16 -16.37 10.61 -3.14
N ASN A 17 -16.85 11.33 -4.15
CA ASN A 17 -17.37 12.70 -3.99
C ASN A 17 -18.54 12.77 -3.00
N ASP A 18 -19.48 11.82 -3.05
CA ASP A 18 -20.58 11.74 -2.09
C ASP A 18 -20.08 11.37 -0.69
N MET A 19 -19.11 10.46 -0.59
CA MET A 19 -18.50 10.09 0.69
C MET A 19 -17.75 11.27 1.33
N GLU A 20 -17.06 12.10 0.56
CA GLU A 20 -16.42 13.32 1.05
C GLU A 20 -17.44 14.35 1.54
N LYS A 21 -18.49 14.61 0.75
CA LYS A 21 -19.58 15.52 1.16
C LYS A 21 -20.25 15.09 2.46
N LYS A 22 -20.36 13.77 2.68
CA LYS A 22 -20.89 13.16 3.91
C LYS A 22 -19.87 13.08 5.06
N GLY A 23 -18.65 13.59 4.87
CA GLY A 23 -17.59 13.53 5.87
C GLY A 23 -17.13 12.10 6.22
N LYS A 24 -17.31 11.14 5.30
CA LYS A 24 -16.91 9.73 5.48
C LYS A 24 -15.50 9.45 5.00
N ILE A 25 -15.03 10.22 4.02
CA ILE A 25 -13.65 10.20 3.51
C ILE A 25 -13.13 11.63 3.56
N PHE A 26 -11.85 11.78 3.88
CA PHE A 26 -11.14 13.05 3.85
C PHE A 26 -9.90 12.87 2.98
N LEU A 27 -9.87 13.51 1.81
CA LEU A 27 -8.70 13.49 0.94
C LEU A 27 -7.76 14.63 1.30
N VAL A 28 -6.53 14.30 1.67
CA VAL A 28 -5.49 15.27 2.00
C VAL A 28 -4.45 15.27 0.88
N GLU A 29 -4.65 16.16 -0.10
CA GLU A 29 -3.67 16.42 -1.15
C GLU A 29 -2.64 17.45 -0.63
N LYS A 30 -1.36 17.09 -0.59
CA LYS A 30 -0.26 18.02 -0.30
C LYS A 30 0.63 18.15 -1.52
N SER A 31 0.83 19.38 -1.99
CA SER A 31 1.78 19.66 -3.08
C SER A 31 3.21 19.39 -2.60
N LEU A 32 4.02 18.76 -3.45
CA LEU A 32 5.45 18.52 -3.18
C LEU A 32 6.20 19.80 -2.80
N ALA A 33 5.81 20.95 -3.37
CA ALA A 33 6.39 22.25 -3.02
C ALA A 33 6.14 22.65 -1.56
N THR A 34 5.02 22.20 -0.98
CA THR A 34 4.60 22.48 0.40
C THR A 34 5.08 21.43 1.41
N LEU A 35 5.68 20.33 0.96
CA LEU A 35 6.20 19.27 1.84
C LEU A 35 7.54 19.61 2.49
N LYS A 36 8.17 20.72 2.12
CA LYS A 36 9.33 21.28 2.83
C LYS A 36 8.89 21.74 4.22
N GLY A 37 8.99 20.88 5.24
CA GLY A 37 8.59 21.26 6.59
C GLY A 37 8.64 20.19 7.69
N GLY A 38 9.07 18.95 7.41
CA GLY A 38 9.27 17.93 8.44
C GLY A 38 8.05 17.72 9.36
N ILE A 39 8.28 17.70 10.68
CA ILE A 39 7.33 17.34 11.76
C ILE A 39 6.02 18.15 11.73
N THR A 40 6.02 19.37 11.20
CA THR A 40 4.84 20.24 11.14
C THR A 40 3.72 19.65 10.29
N SER A 41 4.07 18.90 9.23
CA SER A 41 3.11 18.17 8.40
C SER A 41 2.37 17.05 9.16
N ILE A 42 3.05 16.44 10.13
CA ILE A 42 2.53 15.31 10.92
C ILE A 42 1.60 15.79 12.03
N LYS A 43 1.92 16.95 12.65
CA LYS A 43 1.07 17.53 13.70
C LYS A 43 -0.33 17.81 13.14
N GLY A 44 -0.41 18.46 11.98
CA GLY A 44 -1.70 18.71 11.32
C GLY A 44 -2.46 17.43 10.99
N LEU A 45 -1.78 16.35 10.58
CA LEU A 45 -2.43 15.06 10.34
C LEU A 45 -3.02 14.45 11.62
N LEU A 46 -2.29 14.47 12.73
CA LEU A 46 -2.80 13.95 14.01
C LEU A 46 -3.97 14.76 14.54
N ASP A 47 -3.93 16.09 14.37
CA ASP A 47 -5.03 16.97 14.76
C ASP A 47 -6.29 16.65 13.95
N LEU A 48 -6.16 16.42 12.64
CA LEU A 48 -7.26 15.96 11.78
C LEU A 48 -7.80 14.59 12.20
N ILE A 49 -6.92 13.62 12.47
CA ILE A 49 -7.31 12.28 12.92
C ILE A 49 -8.16 12.38 14.19
N LYS A 50 -7.72 13.19 15.16
CA LYS A 50 -8.43 13.37 16.42
C LYS A 50 -9.74 14.14 16.23
N HIS A 51 -9.72 15.24 15.50
CA HIS A 51 -10.89 16.09 15.30
C HIS A 51 -12.04 15.37 14.59
N TYR A 52 -11.72 14.58 13.56
CA TYR A 52 -12.72 13.84 12.77
C TYR A 52 -12.91 12.39 13.21
N ASN A 53 -12.28 11.97 14.32
CA ASN A 53 -12.34 10.59 14.84
C ASN A 53 -12.03 9.53 13.76
N ILE A 54 -11.01 9.80 12.95
CA ILE A 54 -10.59 8.93 11.84
C ILE A 54 -10.16 7.57 12.39
N LYS A 55 -10.60 6.49 11.75
CA LYS A 55 -10.25 5.11 12.14
C LYS A 55 -9.22 4.46 11.23
N ARG A 56 -9.11 4.92 9.99
CA ARG A 56 -8.27 4.34 8.95
C ARG A 56 -7.55 5.44 8.19
N VAL A 57 -6.27 5.26 7.94
CA VAL A 57 -5.43 6.18 7.17
C VAL A 57 -4.74 5.38 6.06
N ALA A 58 -4.92 5.80 4.82
CA ALA A 58 -4.23 5.25 3.66
C ALA A 58 -3.27 6.31 3.11
N LEU A 59 -1.99 5.95 2.97
CA LEU A 59 -0.95 6.82 2.41
C LEU A 59 -0.52 6.30 1.02
N ASP A 60 -0.74 7.11 0.00
CA ASP A 60 -0.26 6.84 -1.35
C ASP A 60 0.75 7.93 -1.77
N SER A 61 2.06 7.67 -1.79
CA SER A 61 2.79 6.42 -1.49
C SER A 61 3.90 6.64 -0.44
N LEU A 62 4.62 5.59 -0.04
CA LEU A 62 5.76 5.69 0.89
C LEU A 62 6.87 6.64 0.42
N ILE A 63 6.94 6.97 -0.87
CA ILE A 63 7.84 8.00 -1.42
C ILE A 63 7.63 9.35 -0.69
N PHE A 64 6.43 9.59 -0.16
CA PHE A 64 6.13 10.71 0.72
C PHE A 64 7.13 10.89 1.88
N PHE A 65 7.61 9.80 2.49
CA PHE A 65 8.60 9.90 3.57
C PHE A 65 9.96 10.42 3.07
N GLU A 66 10.34 10.10 1.83
CA GLU A 66 11.56 10.62 1.23
C GLU A 66 11.48 12.13 1.00
N TYR A 67 10.29 12.66 0.71
CA TYR A 67 10.06 14.09 0.58
C TYR A 67 9.96 14.83 1.92
N LEU A 68 9.38 14.20 2.94
CA LEU A 68 9.27 14.80 4.28
C LEU A 68 10.62 14.84 5.01
N TYR A 69 11.45 13.84 4.77
CA TYR A 69 12.76 13.69 5.38
C TYR A 69 13.82 13.65 4.26
N PRO A 70 13.95 14.74 3.49
CA PRO A 70 14.86 14.77 2.35
C PRO A 70 16.26 14.50 2.86
N LYS A 71 16.84 13.42 2.34
CA LYS A 71 18.20 12.98 2.65
C LYS A 71 19.16 14.11 2.28
N TYR A 72 19.57 14.93 3.24
CA TYR A 72 20.90 15.52 3.16
C TYR A 72 21.88 14.40 3.53
N ASN A 73 22.43 13.76 2.50
CA ASN A 73 23.61 12.89 2.49
C ASN A 73 23.91 12.11 3.80
N ASN A 74 23.57 10.82 3.80
CA ASN A 74 24.18 9.74 4.61
C ASN A 74 23.58 9.34 5.97
N ASN A 75 22.52 9.98 6.48
CA ASN A 75 21.92 9.52 7.75
C ASN A 75 20.70 8.59 7.57
N VAL A 76 20.95 7.37 7.09
CA VAL A 76 19.91 6.32 6.95
C VAL A 76 19.25 6.00 8.30
N MET A 77 19.98 6.11 9.40
CA MET A 77 19.44 5.89 10.75
C MET A 77 18.42 6.96 11.14
N GLU A 78 18.68 8.22 10.80
CA GLU A 78 17.74 9.31 11.08
C GLU A 78 16.44 9.14 10.28
N PHE A 79 16.52 8.81 9.00
CA PHE A 79 15.33 8.50 8.21
C PHE A 79 14.52 7.36 8.84
N ARG A 80 15.19 6.25 9.22
CA ARG A 80 14.57 5.12 9.94
C ARG A 80 13.86 5.57 11.20
N ARG A 81 14.54 6.36 12.03
CA ARG A 81 14.00 6.89 13.29
C ARG A 81 12.74 7.71 13.05
N GLN A 82 12.74 8.57 12.03
CA GLN A 82 11.61 9.42 11.70
C GLN A 82 10.39 8.64 11.24
N VAL A 83 10.57 7.64 10.36
CA VAL A 83 9.48 6.75 9.94
C VAL A 83 8.95 5.95 11.14
N LEU A 84 9.82 5.39 11.99
CA LEU A 84 9.40 4.70 13.21
C LEU A 84 8.60 5.61 14.16
N MET A 85 9.03 6.85 14.35
CA MET A 85 8.29 7.83 15.15
C MET A 85 6.92 8.16 14.54
N PHE A 86 6.82 8.27 13.22
CA PHE A 86 5.55 8.47 12.53
C PHE A 86 4.61 7.29 12.78
N MET A 87 5.09 6.06 12.57
CA MET A 87 4.30 4.84 12.77
C MET A 87 3.84 4.70 14.22
N HIS A 88 4.72 5.01 15.19
CA HIS A 88 4.37 5.03 16.61
C HIS A 88 3.26 6.05 16.93
N LYS A 89 3.31 7.24 16.32
CA LYS A 89 2.26 8.25 16.48
C LYS A 89 0.92 7.78 15.90
N MET A 90 0.92 7.15 14.73
CA MET A 90 -0.30 6.57 14.14
C MET A 90 -0.88 5.47 15.04
N LYS A 91 -0.03 4.56 15.55
CA LYS A 91 -0.44 3.51 16.48
C LYS A 91 -1.02 4.08 17.77
N LYS A 92 -0.38 5.10 18.36
CA LYS A 92 -0.88 5.82 19.54
C LYS A 92 -2.19 6.57 19.28
N ALA A 93 -2.42 7.04 18.06
CA ALA A 93 -3.68 7.66 17.67
C ALA A 93 -4.83 6.63 17.50
N GLY A 94 -4.54 5.32 17.57
CA GLY A 94 -5.53 4.26 17.50
C GLY A 94 -6.12 4.05 16.10
N VAL A 95 -5.35 4.39 15.06
CA VAL A 95 -5.80 4.21 13.66
C VAL A 95 -5.16 2.98 13.01
N THR A 96 -5.89 2.33 12.11
CA THR A 96 -5.31 1.37 11.16
C THR A 96 -4.63 2.15 10.04
N PHE A 97 -3.31 1.99 9.92
CA PHE A 97 -2.52 2.68 8.90
C PHE A 97 -2.10 1.70 7.79
N MET A 98 -2.35 2.09 6.54
CA MET A 98 -1.91 1.38 5.35
C MET A 98 -1.16 2.34 4.43
N ALA A 99 -0.15 1.84 3.73
CA ALA A 99 0.58 2.64 2.76
C ALA A 99 0.87 1.84 1.49
N VAL A 100 0.94 2.54 0.36
CA VAL A 100 1.32 1.96 -0.93
C VAL A 100 2.82 2.12 -1.11
N SER A 101 3.47 1.07 -1.58
CA SER A 101 4.89 1.10 -1.94
C SER A 101 5.13 0.34 -3.23
N GLU A 102 6.01 0.87 -4.06
CA GLU A 102 6.50 0.16 -5.23
C GLU A 102 7.61 -0.82 -4.83
N ARG A 103 7.60 -2.03 -5.40
CA ARG A 103 8.69 -2.99 -5.29
C ARG A 103 9.43 -3.11 -6.60
N ARG A 104 10.76 -3.16 -6.52
CA ARG A 104 11.64 -3.36 -7.68
C ARG A 104 11.55 -4.78 -8.23
N ILE A 105 11.29 -5.74 -7.35
CA ILE A 105 11.16 -7.16 -7.67
C ILE A 105 9.70 -7.55 -7.68
N THR A 106 9.30 -8.18 -8.77
CA THR A 106 7.95 -8.72 -8.99
C THR A 106 7.90 -10.25 -8.82
N ASP A 107 9.06 -10.89 -8.73
CA ASP A 107 9.18 -12.30 -8.39
C ASP A 107 8.72 -12.54 -6.94
N LEU A 108 7.73 -13.40 -6.77
CA LEU A 108 7.15 -13.73 -5.47
C LEU A 108 8.05 -14.65 -4.64
N ASP A 109 8.88 -15.46 -5.29
CA ASP A 109 9.78 -16.40 -4.64
C ASP A 109 11.04 -15.70 -4.11
N ARG A 110 11.31 -14.49 -4.61
CA ARG A 110 12.46 -13.69 -4.20
C ARG A 110 12.07 -12.68 -3.12
N LEU A 111 12.56 -12.93 -1.91
CA LEU A 111 12.44 -12.02 -0.78
C LEU A 111 13.58 -10.99 -0.79
N GLU A 112 13.27 -9.75 -1.17
CA GLU A 112 14.14 -8.60 -0.89
C GLU A 112 13.61 -7.79 0.29
N TYR A 113 14.40 -7.76 1.36
CA TYR A 113 14.09 -6.94 2.52
C TYR A 113 14.62 -5.52 2.34
N THR A 114 13.70 -4.58 2.42
CA THR A 114 13.99 -3.16 2.58
C THR A 114 13.83 -2.76 4.04
N MET A 115 14.22 -1.54 4.37
CA MET A 115 13.97 -0.95 5.68
C MET A 115 12.49 -1.00 6.08
N MET A 116 11.59 -0.75 5.12
CA MET A 116 10.15 -0.68 5.40
C MET A 116 9.62 -2.05 5.85
N ASP A 117 10.22 -3.14 5.38
CA ASP A 117 9.89 -4.52 5.76
C ASP A 117 9.99 -4.78 7.27
N PHE A 118 10.85 -4.05 7.98
CA PHE A 118 11.03 -4.16 9.42
C PHE A 118 10.07 -3.26 10.21
N VAL A 119 9.70 -2.11 9.64
CA VAL A 119 8.87 -1.08 10.27
C VAL A 119 7.39 -1.46 10.25
N PHE A 120 6.89 -1.97 9.13
CA PHE A 120 5.48 -2.36 9.03
C PHE A 120 5.23 -3.76 9.62
N GLU A 121 4.03 -3.92 10.17
CA GLU A 121 3.61 -5.15 10.85
C GLU A 121 3.01 -6.17 9.87
N GLY A 122 2.55 -5.74 8.69
CA GLY A 122 1.99 -6.60 7.65
C GLY A 122 2.30 -6.15 6.23
N PHE A 123 2.31 -7.10 5.30
CA PHE A 123 2.66 -6.91 3.90
C PHE A 123 1.71 -7.69 2.99
N ILE A 124 1.01 -6.95 2.13
CA ILE A 124 0.20 -7.49 1.04
C ILE A 124 0.96 -7.16 -0.25
N ILE A 125 1.32 -8.20 -0.99
CA ILE A 125 2.07 -8.08 -2.24
C ILE A 125 1.10 -8.26 -3.40
N LEU A 126 1.00 -7.24 -4.24
CA LEU A 126 0.38 -7.32 -5.54
C LEU A 126 1.47 -7.54 -6.58
N SER A 127 1.33 -8.58 -7.40
CA SER A 127 2.27 -8.88 -8.48
C SER A 127 1.55 -9.29 -9.76
N ARG A 128 2.33 -9.53 -10.79
CA ARG A 128 1.89 -10.12 -12.05
C ARG A 128 2.79 -11.29 -12.40
N ILE A 129 2.20 -12.42 -12.75
CA ILE A 129 2.93 -13.61 -13.21
C ILE A 129 2.68 -13.75 -14.71
N ARG A 130 3.75 -14.00 -15.47
CA ARG A 130 3.65 -14.16 -16.92
C ARG A 130 3.01 -15.50 -17.24
N LYS A 131 1.98 -15.50 -18.09
CA LYS A 131 1.35 -16.69 -18.65
C LYS A 131 1.32 -16.57 -20.17
N GLY A 132 2.26 -17.26 -20.82
CA GLY A 132 2.49 -17.14 -22.26
C GLY A 132 2.71 -15.69 -22.70
N ASN A 133 1.71 -15.14 -23.41
CA ASN A 133 1.73 -13.80 -23.99
C ASN A 133 0.98 -12.74 -23.16
N TYR A 134 0.42 -13.10 -21.98
CA TYR A 134 -0.24 -12.16 -21.08
C TYR A 134 0.30 -12.27 -19.65
N PHE A 135 -0.18 -11.37 -18.80
CA PHE A 135 0.12 -11.36 -17.37
C PHE A 135 -1.16 -11.58 -16.57
N GLU A 136 -1.09 -12.50 -15.62
CA GLU A 136 -2.12 -12.71 -14.60
C GLU A 136 -1.75 -11.88 -13.36
N ARG A 137 -2.70 -11.11 -12.82
CA ARG A 137 -2.47 -10.37 -11.57
C ARG A 137 -2.74 -11.27 -10.39
N VAL A 138 -1.89 -11.18 -9.37
CA VAL A 138 -2.00 -11.98 -8.16
C VAL A 138 -1.77 -11.15 -6.90
N LEU A 139 -2.32 -11.63 -5.80
CA LEU A 139 -2.16 -11.10 -4.45
C LEU A 139 -1.66 -12.22 -3.53
N THR A 140 -0.70 -11.90 -2.68
CA THR A 140 -0.33 -12.77 -1.55
C THR A 140 -0.06 -11.94 -0.31
N VAL A 141 -0.24 -12.53 0.87
CA VAL A 141 0.12 -11.92 2.13
C VAL A 141 1.48 -12.47 2.52
N SER A 142 2.54 -11.67 2.38
CA SER A 142 3.90 -12.16 2.65
C SER A 142 4.27 -12.14 4.13
N LYS A 143 3.53 -11.37 4.94
CA LYS A 143 3.75 -11.24 6.38
C LYS A 143 2.54 -10.62 7.06
N MET A 144 2.15 -11.16 8.22
CA MET A 144 1.32 -10.47 9.24
C MET A 144 1.85 -10.79 10.64
N ARG A 145 2.29 -9.79 11.40
CA ARG A 145 2.76 -10.01 12.77
C ARG A 145 1.59 -10.25 13.73
N GLY A 146 1.73 -11.25 14.59
CA GLY A 146 0.82 -11.51 15.71
C GLY A 146 -0.46 -12.26 15.35
N GLN A 147 -0.59 -12.76 14.13
CA GLN A 147 -1.73 -13.55 13.68
C GLN A 147 -1.31 -14.44 12.51
N ASP A 148 -1.98 -15.57 12.36
CA ASP A 148 -1.85 -16.39 11.16
C ASP A 148 -2.47 -15.70 9.94
N HIS A 149 -1.98 -16.04 8.77
CA HIS A 149 -2.51 -15.59 7.50
C HIS A 149 -2.35 -16.68 6.45
N SER A 150 -3.12 -16.60 5.36
CA SER A 150 -2.92 -17.47 4.22
C SER A 150 -1.52 -17.25 3.61
N LEU A 151 -0.88 -18.36 3.23
CA LEU A 151 0.39 -18.38 2.50
C LEU A 151 0.18 -18.57 1.00
N ASP A 152 -1.07 -18.67 0.55
CA ASP A 152 -1.40 -18.89 -0.85
C ASP A 152 -1.16 -17.63 -1.69
N VAL A 153 -1.13 -17.85 -3.00
CA VAL A 153 -1.14 -16.81 -4.03
C VAL A 153 -2.52 -16.84 -4.67
N TYR A 154 -3.22 -15.71 -4.68
CA TYR A 154 -4.58 -15.60 -5.19
C TYR A 154 -4.64 -14.75 -6.45
N PRO A 155 -5.33 -15.18 -7.53
CA PRO A 155 -5.62 -14.32 -8.66
C PRO A 155 -6.49 -13.14 -8.26
N VAL A 156 -6.28 -11.99 -8.90
CA VAL A 156 -7.10 -10.79 -8.67
C VAL A 156 -7.58 -10.17 -9.97
N ILE A 157 -8.81 -9.66 -9.94
CA ILE A 157 -9.37 -8.83 -11.00
C ILE A 157 -9.65 -7.43 -10.47
N ILE A 158 -9.51 -6.43 -11.34
CA ILE A 158 -9.80 -5.04 -11.03
C ILE A 158 -10.80 -4.56 -12.07
N GLY A 159 -11.98 -4.16 -11.60
CA GLY A 159 -13.06 -3.72 -12.46
C GLY A 159 -14.05 -2.83 -11.72
N LYS A 160 -15.28 -2.78 -12.23
CA LYS A 160 -16.37 -2.09 -11.55
C LYS A 160 -16.65 -2.80 -10.23
N GLY A 161 -16.61 -2.07 -9.12
CA GLY A 161 -16.65 -2.63 -7.76
C GLY A 161 -15.29 -2.67 -7.06
N GLY A 162 -14.19 -2.44 -7.77
CA GLY A 162 -12.84 -2.38 -7.21
C GLY A 162 -12.01 -3.64 -7.49
N LEU A 163 -11.16 -3.98 -6.52
CA LEU A 163 -10.32 -5.18 -6.55
C LEU A 163 -11.10 -6.36 -5.94
N GLU A 164 -11.12 -7.47 -6.66
CA GLU A 164 -11.72 -8.74 -6.22
C GLU A 164 -10.65 -9.83 -6.17
N VAL A 165 -10.64 -10.60 -5.08
CA VAL A 165 -9.73 -11.74 -4.86
C VAL A 165 -10.47 -13.03 -5.16
N LEU A 166 -9.93 -13.84 -6.08
CA LEU A 166 -10.54 -15.09 -6.53
C LEU A 166 -10.08 -16.25 -5.64
N ASN A 167 -10.63 -16.35 -4.43
CA ASN A 167 -10.14 -17.24 -3.36
C ASN A 167 -10.22 -18.76 -3.66
N GLU A 168 -11.04 -19.16 -4.62
CA GLU A 168 -11.23 -20.58 -5.01
C GLU A 168 -10.40 -20.97 -6.24
N GLN A 169 -9.62 -20.03 -6.80
CA GLN A 169 -8.84 -20.26 -8.01
C GLN A 169 -7.36 -20.34 -7.68
N VAL A 170 -6.72 -21.44 -8.06
CA VAL A 170 -5.26 -21.53 -8.09
C VAL A 170 -4.77 -20.67 -9.25
N PRO A 171 -3.74 -19.83 -9.07
CA PRO A 171 -3.14 -19.08 -10.16
C PRO A 171 -2.73 -20.00 -11.29
N PHE A 172 -3.35 -19.84 -12.46
CA PHE A 172 -3.10 -20.72 -13.60
C PHE A 172 -1.63 -20.68 -14.03
N SER A 173 -1.00 -19.53 -13.83
CA SER A 173 0.42 -19.31 -14.10
C SER A 173 1.37 -20.17 -13.23
N LEU A 174 0.94 -20.63 -12.06
CA LEU A 174 1.74 -21.51 -11.19
C LEU A 174 1.58 -22.99 -11.58
N VAL A 175 0.36 -23.41 -11.93
CA VAL A 175 0.07 -24.79 -12.37
C VAL A 175 0.90 -25.18 -13.60
N GLU A 176 0.98 -24.30 -14.61
CA GLU A 176 1.79 -24.57 -15.82
C GLU A 176 3.31 -24.64 -15.55
N GLN A 177 3.82 -23.92 -14.53
CA GLN A 177 5.25 -23.97 -14.19
C GLN A 177 5.61 -25.31 -13.54
N GLU A 178 4.74 -25.87 -12.73
CA GLU A 178 4.92 -27.21 -12.16
C GLU A 178 4.93 -28.26 -13.28
N GLU A 179 3.96 -28.24 -14.19
CA GLU A 179 3.90 -29.19 -15.32
C GLU A 179 5.14 -29.14 -16.22
N ARG A 180 5.75 -27.97 -16.42
CA ARG A 180 7.02 -27.85 -17.17
C ARG A 180 8.20 -28.43 -16.41
N LYS A 181 8.26 -28.27 -15.08
CA LYS A 181 9.35 -28.82 -14.26
C LYS A 181 9.29 -30.35 -14.18
N THR A 182 8.11 -30.97 -14.28
CA THR A 182 7.95 -32.44 -14.24
C THR A 182 8.25 -33.15 -15.57
N ARG A 183 8.35 -32.41 -16.68
CA ARG A 183 8.60 -32.95 -18.02
C ARG A 183 10.09 -32.96 -18.43
N ILE A 184 10.99 -32.72 -17.48
CA ILE A 184 12.46 -32.75 -17.63
C ILE A 184 13.00 -33.84 -16.72
#